data_AF-A0A0C3EXC2-F1
#
_entry.id   AF-A0A0C3EXC2-F1
#
_cell.length_a   1.000
_cell.length_b   1.000
_cell.length_c   1.000
_cell.angle_alpha   90.00
_cell.angle_beta   90.00
_cell.angle_gamma   90.00
#
_symmetry.space_group_name_H-M   'P 1'
#
loop_
_entity.id
_entity.type
_entity.pdbx_description
1 polymer ?
#
loop_
_entity_poly.entity_id
_entity_poly.type
_entity_poly.pdbx_seq_one_letter_code
_entity_poly.pdbx_strand_id
1 'polypeptide(L)' 'MRKTFGNIVIDHTKEVWGLDDEGEFGGCYRPSGQPGLWFGAGDFWNSRFMSKLLAIQIKARELGLIPA' A
#
# COMPACT_ATOMS: atom_id res chain seq x y z
N MET A 1 -3.23 -3.48 -13.41
CA MET A 1 -2.13 -2.63 -12.88
C MET A 1 -1.19 -2.15 -13.98
N ARG A 2 -0.37 -3.00 -14.62
CA ARG A 2 0.59 -2.56 -15.67
C ARG A 2 -0.06 -1.83 -16.86
N LYS A 3 -1.23 -2.29 -17.32
CA LYS A 3 -1.98 -1.61 -18.40
C LYS A 3 -2.42 -0.19 -18.02
N THR A 4 -2.68 0.07 -16.75
CA THR A 4 -3.22 1.34 -16.26
C THR A 4 -2.11 2.31 -15.87
N PHE A 5 -1.09 1.83 -15.16
CA PHE A 5 -0.03 2.66 -14.58
C PHE A 5 1.31 2.56 -15.32
N GLY A 6 1.45 1.64 -16.29
CA GLY A 6 2.70 1.37 -16.98
C GLY A 6 3.63 0.44 -16.19
N ASN A 7 4.67 -0.06 -16.86
CA ASN A 7 5.64 -0.96 -16.23
C ASN A 7 6.49 -0.26 -15.19
N ILE A 8 7.04 0.92 -15.54
CA ILE A 8 7.93 1.70 -14.67
C ILE A 8 7.34 1.92 -13.28
N VAL A 9 6.06 2.31 -13.21
CA VAL A 9 5.37 2.58 -11.94
C VAL A 9 5.16 1.28 -11.15
N ILE A 10 4.75 0.20 -11.81
CA ILE A 10 4.45 -1.07 -11.14
C ILE A 10 5.73 -1.81 -10.72
N ASP A 11 6.83 -1.65 -11.43
CA ASP A 11 8.12 -2.25 -11.10
C ASP A 11 8.72 -1.69 -9.81
N HIS A 12 8.33 -0.47 -9.41
CA HIS A 12 8.70 0.10 -8.11
C HIS A 12 7.82 -0.38 -6.95
N THR A 13 6.75 -1.14 -7.24
CA THR A 13 5.83 -1.60 -6.21
C THR A 13 6.17 -2.99 -5.68
N LYS A 14 5.85 -3.23 -4.40
CA LYS A 14 5.86 -4.57 -3.81
C LYS A 14 4.72 -5.41 -4.36
N GLU A 15 4.89 -6.73 -4.29
CA GLU A 15 3.83 -7.68 -4.60
C GLU A 15 2.59 -7.38 -3.75
N VAL A 16 1.45 -7.29 -4.44
CA VAL A 16 0.15 -7.02 -3.82
C VAL A 16 -0.47 -8.36 -3.48
N TRP A 17 -0.89 -8.49 -2.22
CA TRP A 17 -1.40 -9.73 -1.63
C TRP A 17 -0.29 -10.76 -1.33
N GLY A 18 -0.68 -11.90 -0.75
CA GLY A 18 0.25 -12.87 -0.17
C GLY A 18 0.65 -12.51 1.26
N LEU A 19 1.49 -13.35 1.85
CA LEU A 19 2.09 -13.12 3.17
C LEU A 19 3.58 -12.86 2.99
N ASP A 20 4.12 -11.90 3.72
CA ASP A 20 5.57 -11.76 3.85
C ASP A 20 6.14 -12.75 4.88
N ASP A 21 7.45 -12.66 5.11
CA ASP A 21 8.18 -13.55 6.01
C ASP A 21 7.69 -13.47 7.47
N GLU A 22 6.96 -12.42 7.84
CA GLU A 22 6.36 -12.22 9.16
C GLU A 22 4.89 -12.68 9.21
N GLY A 23 4.32 -13.09 8.08
CA GLY A 23 2.93 -13.52 7.98
C GLY A 23 1.94 -12.36 7.81
N GLU A 24 2.39 -11.17 7.41
CA GLU A 24 1.53 -10.01 7.16
C GLU A 24 1.19 -9.82 5.67
N PHE A 25 0.05 -9.18 5.38
CA PHE A 25 -0.44 -8.98 4.01
C PHE A 25 0.53 -8.18 3.12
N GLY A 26 1.05 -8.82 2.07
CA GLY A 26 1.91 -8.25 1.01
C GLY A 26 1.38 -6.95 0.40
N GLY A 27 2.15 -5.86 0.46
CA GLY A 27 1.93 -4.64 -0.33
C GLY A 27 0.59 -3.88 -0.14
N CYS A 28 -0.28 -4.31 0.78
CA CYS A 28 -1.61 -3.75 1.00
C CYS A 28 -1.66 -2.93 2.29
N TYR A 29 -2.33 -1.77 2.25
CA TYR A 29 -2.49 -0.86 3.39
C TYR A 29 -1.16 -0.40 4.04
N ARG A 30 -0.07 -0.51 3.28
CA ARG A 30 1.29 -0.10 3.61
C ARG A 30 1.95 0.56 2.39
N PRO A 31 3.10 1.22 2.54
CA PRO A 31 3.76 1.89 1.42
C PRO A 31 4.02 0.91 0.29
N SER A 32 3.54 1.24 -0.92
CA SER A 32 3.69 0.33 -2.06
C SER A 32 5.14 0.25 -2.55
N GLY A 33 5.97 1.25 -2.25
CA GLY A 33 7.31 1.45 -2.84
C GLY A 33 7.32 2.53 -3.92
N GLN A 34 6.16 2.84 -4.51
CA GLN A 34 5.97 3.94 -5.44
C GLN A 34 5.34 5.15 -4.73
N PRO A 35 5.96 6.35 -4.80
CA PRO A 35 5.40 7.56 -4.18
C PRO A 35 3.98 7.88 -4.66
N GLY A 36 3.07 8.13 -3.72
CA GLY A 36 1.68 8.50 -3.99
C GLY A 36 0.76 7.36 -4.43
N LEU A 37 1.27 6.13 -4.56
CA LEU A 37 0.46 4.95 -4.93
C LEU A 37 0.31 4.01 -3.73
N TRP A 38 -0.93 3.59 -3.47
CA TRP A 38 -1.29 2.73 -2.34
C TRP A 38 -2.28 1.67 -2.82
N PHE A 39 -2.23 0.49 -2.20
CA PHE A 39 -3.15 -0.61 -2.53
C PHE A 39 -4.01 -0.95 -1.33
N GLY A 40 -5.32 -0.99 -1.56
CA GLY A 40 -6.27 -1.69 -0.70
C GLY A 40 -6.72 -2.96 -1.44
N ALA A 41 -6.41 -4.12 -0.88
CA ALA A 41 -6.85 -5.40 -1.43
C ALA A 41 -7.50 -6.25 -0.33
N GLY A 42 -8.07 -7.39 -0.75
CA GLY A 42 -8.86 -8.26 0.12
C GLY A 42 -10.34 -7.91 0.09
N ASP A 43 -11.07 -8.51 1.03
CA ASP A 43 -12.52 -8.37 1.13
C ASP A 43 -12.93 -7.14 1.96
N PHE A 44 -14.24 -7.07 2.26
CA PHE A 44 -14.82 -6.01 3.07
C PHE A 44 -14.24 -5.95 4.48
N TRP A 45 -13.91 -7.09 5.08
CA TRP A 45 -13.33 -7.13 6.41
C TRP A 45 -11.95 -6.44 6.39
N ASN A 46 -11.08 -6.84 5.48
CA ASN A 46 -9.76 -6.22 5.30
C ASN A 46 -9.87 -4.71 5.06
N SER A 47 -10.72 -4.31 4.11
CA SER A 47 -10.93 -2.90 3.75
C SER A 47 -11.43 -2.09 4.94
N ARG A 48 -12.38 -2.61 5.73
CA ARG A 48 -12.96 -1.91 6.86
C ARG A 48 -11.94 -1.68 7.98
N PHE A 49 -11.14 -2.68 8.31
CA PHE A 49 -10.17 -2.57 9.41
C PHE A 49 -8.94 -1.75 9.02
N MET A 50 -8.41 -1.95 7.82
CA MET A 50 -7.10 -1.42 7.46
C MET A 50 -7.14 -0.01 6.85
N SER A 51 -8.27 0.45 6.33
CA SER A 51 -8.37 1.79 5.72
C SER A 51 -8.01 2.94 6.69
N LYS A 52 -8.36 2.82 7.98
CA LYS A 52 -8.00 3.84 8.97
C LYS A 52 -6.49 3.89 9.20
N LEU A 53 -5.84 2.74 9.29
CA LEU A 53 -4.38 2.66 9.45
C LEU A 53 -3.66 3.23 8.23
N LEU A 54 -4.13 2.91 7.03
CA LEU A 54 -3.63 3.49 5.78
C LEU A 54 -3.77 5.02 5.77
N ALA A 55 -4.94 5.55 6.12
CA ALA A 55 -5.18 6.99 6.15
C ALA A 55 -4.27 7.73 7.14
N ILE A 56 -4.01 7.16 8.32
CA ILE A 56 -3.10 7.75 9.31
C ILE A 56 -1.66 7.78 8.75
N GLN A 57 -1.20 6.71 8.09
CA GLN A 57 0.12 6.66 7.47
C GLN A 57 0.28 7.68 6.34
N ILE A 58 -0.75 7.85 5.51
CA ILE A 58 -0.76 8.89 4.46
C ILE A 58 -0.71 10.27 5.12
N LYS A 59 -1.53 10.51 6.15
CA LYS A 59 -1.57 11.82 6.81
C LYS A 59 -0.26 12.16 7.51
N ALA A 60 0.40 11.19 8.14
CA ALA A 60 1.71 11.38 8.76
C ALA A 60 2.77 11.81 7.73
N ARG A 61 2.73 11.26 6.50
CA ARG A 61 3.61 11.66 5.39
C ARG A 61 3.33 13.09 4.92
N GLU A 62 2.05 13.43 4.72
CA GLU A 62 1.66 14.79 4.33
C GLU A 62 2.11 15.84 5.35
N LEU A 63 2.13 15.49 6.63
CA LEU A 63 2.57 16.35 7.72
C LEU A 63 4.10 16.33 7.91
N GLY A 64 4.85 15.54 7.15
CA GLY A 64 6.31 15.42 7.28
C GLY A 64 6.76 14.72 8.57
N LEU A 65 5.89 13.95 9.22
CA LEU A 65 6.20 13.22 10.46
C LEU A 65 6.99 11.93 10.19
N ILE A 66 6.88 11.39 8.97
CA ILE A 66 7.62 10.23 8.49
C ILE A 66 8.06 10.46 7.04
N PRO A 67 9.10 9.76 6.55
CA PRO A 67 9.52 9.85 5.15
C PRO A 67 8.40 9.49 4.18
N ALA A 68 8.39 10.19 3.04
CA ALA A 68 7.48 9.92 1.92
C ALA A 68 7.68 8.49 1.38
#